data_AF-V7I2D2-F1
#
_entry.id   AF-V7I2D2-F1
#
_cell.length_a   1.000
_cell.length_b   1.000
_cell.length_c   1.000
_cell.angle_alpha   90.00
_cell.angle_beta   90.00
_cell.angle_gamma   90.00
#
_symmetry.space_group_name_H-M   'P 1'
#
loop_
_entity.id
_entity.type
_entity.pdbx_description
1 polymer ?
#
loop_
_entity_poly.entity_id
_entity_poly.type
_entity_poly.pdbx_seq_one_letter_code
_entity_poly.pdbx_strand_id
1 'polypeptide(L)'
;MASLIRGRELFSSVVLSQVISNVPAAIMLSSFTENYRMLITGTNIGGLGTLVASLASLISYKLYSRSEDARPLEYLKKFSLFNAIALVILCIFAVLWF
;
A
#
# COMPACT_ATOMS: atom_id res chain seq x y z
N MET A 1 2.51 10.20 19.67
CA MET A 1 2.09 9.50 18.44
C MET A 1 1.01 10.27 17.70
N ALA A 2 -0.09 10.70 18.35
CA ALA A 2 -1.12 11.51 17.70
C ALA A 2 -0.58 12.80 17.02
N SER A 3 0.43 13.46 17.61
CA SER A 3 1.10 14.64 17.03
C SER A 3 1.90 14.35 15.75
N LEU A 4 2.30 13.10 15.51
CA LEU A 4 3.06 12.69 14.32
C LEU A 4 2.15 12.43 13.12
N ILE A 5 0.88 12.08 13.39
CA ILE A 5 -0.13 11.70 12.39
C ILE A 5 -1.00 12.90 12.02
N ARG A 6 -1.22 13.83 12.94
CA ARG A 6 -2.06 15.02 12.71
C ARG A 6 -1.48 15.89 11.58
N GLY A 7 -2.24 16.05 10.50
CA GLY A 7 -1.83 16.75 9.27
C GLY A 7 -0.92 15.93 8.34
N ARG A 8 -0.63 14.67 8.67
CA ARG A 8 0.18 13.72 7.88
C ARG A 8 -0.53 12.37 7.75
N GLU A 9 -1.85 12.36 7.86
CA GLU A 9 -2.68 11.15 7.92
C GLU A 9 -2.51 10.32 6.66
N LEU A 10 -2.58 10.95 5.48
CA LEU A 10 -2.41 10.30 4.18
C LEU A 10 -1.01 9.68 4.07
N PHE A 11 0.04 10.44 4.33
CA PHE A 11 1.40 9.94 4.21
C PHE A 11 1.70 8.81 5.21
N SER A 12 1.30 8.98 6.47
CA SER A 12 1.53 7.99 7.53
C SER A 12 0.80 6.68 7.25
N SER A 13 -0.43 6.75 6.72
CA SER A 13 -1.22 5.58 6.34
C SER A 13 -0.69 4.88 5.08
N VAL A 14 -0.21 5.63 4.09
CA VAL A 14 0.49 5.06 2.92
C VAL A 14 1.70 4.25 3.36
N VAL A 15 2.59 4.84 4.16
CA VAL A 15 3.85 4.19 4.58
C VAL A 15 3.57 2.97 5.45
N LEU A 16 2.66 3.06 6.41
CA LEU A 16 2.37 1.92 7.31
C LEU A 16 1.72 0.75 6.56
N SER A 17 0.81 1.05 5.64
CA SER A 17 0.09 0.03 4.87
C SER A 17 1.01 -0.80 3.95
N GLN A 18 2.14 -0.23 3.51
CA GLN A 18 3.14 -0.94 2.71
C GLN A 18 3.79 -2.13 3.45
N VAL A 19 3.77 -2.13 4.78
CA VAL A 19 4.40 -3.16 5.63
C VAL A 19 3.35 -4.04 6.31
N ILE A 20 2.27 -3.43 6.80
CA ILE A 20 1.27 -4.10 7.66
C ILE A 20 0.05 -4.60 6.87
N SER A 21 -0.17 -4.12 5.63
CA SER A 21 -1.40 -4.25 4.84
C SER A 21 -2.52 -3.27 5.22
N ASN A 22 -3.44 -3.07 4.29
CA ASN A 22 -4.43 -2.00 4.25
C ASN A 22 -5.37 -2.03 5.45
N VAL A 23 -5.88 -3.22 5.78
CA VAL A 23 -6.89 -3.39 6.84
C VAL A 23 -6.27 -3.23 8.23
N PRO A 24 -5.19 -3.95 8.61
CA PRO A 24 -4.64 -3.79 9.95
C PRO A 24 -3.98 -2.42 10.14
N ALA A 25 -3.40 -1.81 9.09
CA ALA A 25 -2.88 -0.44 9.18
C ALA A 25 -3.98 0.60 9.46
N ALA A 26 -5.18 0.42 8.88
CA ALA A 26 -6.32 1.30 9.14
C ALA A 26 -6.77 1.19 10.60
N ILE A 27 -6.88 -0.04 11.12
CA ILE A 27 -7.25 -0.30 12.52
C ILE A 27 -6.20 0.27 13.49
N MET A 28 -4.90 0.13 13.19
CA MET A 28 -3.84 0.67 14.03
C MET A 28 -3.85 2.20 14.09
N LEU A 29 -4.14 2.88 12.97
CA LEU A 29 -4.08 4.33 12.88
C LEU A 29 -5.40 5.03 13.24
N SER A 30 -6.52 4.32 13.25
CA SER A 30 -7.85 4.92 13.53
C SER A 30 -7.96 5.51 14.93
N SER A 31 -7.20 5.01 15.91
CA SER A 31 -7.19 5.58 17.27
C SER A 31 -6.41 6.90 17.37
N PHE A 32 -5.73 7.34 16.31
CA PHE A 32 -4.85 8.51 16.32
C PHE A 32 -5.31 9.66 15.42
N THR A 33 -6.40 9.49 14.66
CA THR A 33 -6.97 10.53 13.80
C THR A 33 -8.48 10.39 13.64
N GLU A 34 -9.18 11.51 13.53
CA GLU A 34 -10.60 11.56 13.15
C GLU A 34 -10.82 11.72 11.64
N ASN A 35 -9.75 11.97 10.87
CA ASN A 35 -9.80 12.11 9.43
C ASN A 35 -9.81 10.74 8.73
N TYR A 36 -10.93 10.03 8.87
CA TYR A 36 -11.13 8.69 8.29
C TYR A 36 -10.97 8.69 6.76
N ARG A 37 -11.34 9.78 6.08
CA ARG A 37 -11.25 9.88 4.62
C ARG A 37 -9.80 9.80 4.16
N MET A 38 -8.91 10.60 4.76
CA MET A 38 -7.48 10.56 4.42
C MET A 38 -6.82 9.27 4.88
N LEU A 39 -7.26 8.74 6.03
CA LEU A 39 -6.75 7.47 6.55
C LEU A 39 -7.04 6.30 5.60
N ILE A 40 -8.30 6.10 5.22
CA ILE A 40 -8.72 4.99 4.36
C ILE A 40 -8.14 5.14 2.95
N THR A 41 -8.07 6.38 2.46
CA THR A 41 -7.46 6.67 1.15
C THR A 41 -5.98 6.29 1.16
N GLY A 42 -5.24 6.73 2.18
CA GLY A 42 -3.81 6.44 2.26
C GLY A 42 -3.51 4.97 2.55
N THR A 43 -4.29 4.27 3.38
CA THR A 43 -4.06 2.82 3.58
C THR A 43 -4.35 2.00 2.33
N ASN A 44 -5.35 2.36 1.52
CA ASN A 44 -5.60 1.68 0.25
C ASN A 44 -4.53 1.94 -0.78
N ILE A 45 -4.09 3.20 -0.95
CA ILE A 45 -2.98 3.56 -1.84
C ILE A 45 -1.70 2.83 -1.40
N GLY A 46 -1.41 2.84 -0.10
CA GLY A 46 -0.28 2.14 0.50
C GLY A 46 -0.33 0.61 0.34
N GLY A 47 -1.50 0.02 0.09
CA GLY A 47 -1.66 -1.40 -0.16
C GLY A 47 -1.07 -1.92 -1.47
N LEU A 48 -0.73 -1.00 -2.38
CA LEU A 48 -0.28 -1.35 -3.73
C LEU A 48 1.22 -1.63 -3.81
N GLY A 49 2.05 -1.02 -2.97
CA GLY A 49 3.47 -0.88 -3.32
C GLY A 49 4.33 -2.14 -3.09
N THR A 50 4.08 -2.92 -2.03
CA THR A 50 4.85 -4.16 -1.78
C THR A 50 4.01 -5.41 -1.98
N LEU A 51 4.70 -6.53 -2.23
CA LEU A 51 4.05 -7.84 -2.28
C LEU A 51 3.37 -8.22 -0.97
N VAL A 52 3.96 -7.84 0.17
CA VAL A 52 3.45 -8.16 1.51
C VAL A 52 2.23 -7.31 1.86
N ALA A 53 2.12 -6.11 1.29
CA ALA A 53 1.00 -5.21 1.53
C ALA A 53 -0.35 -5.81 1.11
N SER A 54 -0.37 -6.77 0.17
CA SER A 54 -1.61 -7.38 -0.34
C SER A 54 -1.53 -8.90 -0.46
N LEU A 55 -2.47 -9.58 0.20
CA LEU A 55 -2.63 -11.05 0.08
C LEU A 55 -2.87 -11.49 -1.37
N ALA A 56 -3.58 -10.69 -2.17
CA ALA A 56 -3.83 -11.00 -3.58
C ALA A 56 -2.50 -11.04 -4.37
N SER A 57 -1.58 -10.13 -4.08
CA SER A 57 -0.25 -10.10 -4.68
C SER A 57 0.58 -11.33 -4.27
N LEU A 58 0.53 -11.73 -2.99
CA LEU A 58 1.19 -12.96 -2.53
C LEU A 58 0.61 -14.21 -3.21
N ILE A 59 -0.71 -14.29 -3.37
CA ILE A 59 -1.36 -15.41 -4.07
C ILE A 59 -0.90 -15.45 -5.53
N SER A 60 -0.92 -14.31 -6.23
CA SER A 60 -0.48 -14.22 -7.63
C SER A 60 0.99 -14.62 -7.79
N TYR A 61 1.88 -14.13 -6.92
CA TYR A 61 3.29 -14.52 -6.91
C TYR A 61 3.48 -16.01 -6.65
N LYS A 62 2.75 -16.58 -5.69
CA LYS A 62 2.82 -18.01 -5.34
C LYS A 62 2.31 -18.91 -6.47
N LEU A 63 1.27 -18.47 -7.18
CA LEU A 63 0.74 -19.18 -8.34
C LEU A 63 1.72 -19.12 -9.51
N TYR A 64 2.26 -17.94 -9.83
CA TYR A 64 3.26 -17.76 -10.88
C TYR A 64 4.55 -18.54 -10.60
N SER A 65 5.05 -18.53 -9.36
CA SER A 65 6.28 -19.24 -8.99
C SER A 65 6.16 -20.77 -9.07
N ARG A 66 4.95 -21.31 -9.27
CA ARG A 66 4.67 -22.75 -9.42
C ARG A 66 4.43 -23.17 -10.87
N SER A 67 4.42 -22.24 -11.82
CA SER A 67 4.23 -22.59 -13.24
C SER A 67 5.52 -23.15 -13.83
N GLU A 68 5.39 -23.95 -14.89
CA GLU A 68 6.53 -24.28 -15.75
C GLU A 68 7.13 -22.99 -16.34
N ASP A 69 8.46 -22.95 -16.49
CA ASP A 69 9.24 -21.78 -16.94
C ASP A 69 9.10 -20.49 -16.11
N ALA A 70 8.68 -20.59 -14.84
CA ALA A 70 8.53 -19.43 -13.96
C ALA A 70 9.85 -18.66 -13.76
N ARG A 71 9.80 -17.34 -13.94
CA ARG A 71 10.91 -16.42 -13.65
C ARG A 71 10.54 -15.49 -12.49
N PRO A 72 10.56 -15.99 -11.24
CA PRO A 72 10.03 -15.25 -10.08
C PRO A 72 10.69 -13.87 -9.92
N LEU A 73 11.99 -13.76 -10.18
CA LEU A 73 12.70 -12.49 -10.10
C LEU A 73 12.22 -11.46 -11.15
N GLU A 74 11.87 -11.90 -12.36
CA GLU A 74 11.31 -11.01 -13.39
C GLU A 74 9.90 -10.56 -13.04
N TYR A 75 9.08 -11.47 -12.48
CA TYR A 75 7.77 -11.11 -11.93
C TYR A 75 7.92 -10.05 -10.84
N LEU A 76 8.82 -10.25 -9.87
CA LEU A 76 9.08 -9.29 -8.80
C LEU A 76 9.45 -7.91 -9.35
N LYS A 77 10.36 -7.85 -10.33
CA LYS A 77 10.77 -6.59 -10.96
C LYS A 77 9.60 -5.89 -11.65
N LYS A 78 8.82 -6.60 -12.48
CA LYS A 78 7.67 -6.04 -13.19
C LYS A 78 6.59 -5.60 -12.20
N PHE A 79 6.26 -6.45 -11.24
CA PHE A 79 5.30 -6.17 -10.16
C PHE A 79 5.68 -4.89 -9.41
N SER A 80 6.92 -4.81 -8.91
CA SER A 80 7.39 -3.64 -8.17
C SER A 80 7.40 -2.38 -9.03
N LEU A 81 7.77 -2.47 -10.30
CA LEU A 81 7.76 -1.33 -11.22
C LEU A 81 6.34 -0.80 -11.45
N PHE A 82 5.40 -1.66 -11.85
CA PHE A 82 4.01 -1.25 -12.10
C PHE A 82 3.36 -0.68 -10.84
N ASN A 83 3.58 -1.31 -9.68
CA ASN A 83 3.03 -0.84 -8.43
C ASN A 83 3.67 0.44 -7.93
N ALA A 84 4.98 0.63 -8.11
CA ALA A 84 5.63 1.90 -7.77
C ALA A 84 5.08 3.05 -8.63
N ILE A 85 4.87 2.83 -9.93
CA ILE A 85 4.26 3.82 -10.83
C ILE A 85 2.83 4.14 -10.38
N ALA A 86 2.01 3.12 -10.16
CA ALA A 86 0.63 3.31 -9.69
C ALA A 86 0.57 4.02 -8.33
N LEU A 87 1.46 3.67 -7.40
CA LEU A 87 1.58 4.30 -6.09
C LEU A 87 1.88 5.80 -6.22
N VAL A 88 2.85 6.18 -7.05
CA VAL A 88 3.21 7.58 -7.27
C VAL A 88 2.05 8.35 -7.89
N ILE A 89 1.41 7.81 -8.93
CA ILE A 89 0.28 8.45 -9.60
C ILE A 89 -0.88 8.67 -8.63
N LEU A 90 -1.25 7.65 -7.86
CA LEU A 90 -2.36 7.73 -6.90
C LEU A 90 -2.03 8.63 -5.70
N CYS A 91 -0.79 8.64 -5.22
CA CYS A 91 -0.34 9.60 -4.20
C CYS A 91 -0.44 11.04 -4.70
N ILE A 92 0.02 11.32 -5.93
CA ILE A 92 -0.10 12.66 -6.54
C ILE A 92 -1.57 13.04 -6.65
N PHE A 93 -2.41 12.14 -7.19
CA PHE A 93 -3.85 12.39 -7.31
C PHE A 93 -4.50 12.66 -5.95
N ALA A 94 -4.15 11.87 -4.93
CA ALA A 94 -4.69 12.04 -3.58
C ALA A 94 -4.29 13.39 -2.96
N VAL A 95 -3.06 13.86 -3.19
CA VAL A 95 -2.60 15.17 -2.69
C VAL A 95 -3.23 16.35 -3.45
N LEU A 96 -3.55 16.18 -4.74
CA LEU A 96 -4.17 17.23 -5.55
C LEU A 96 -5.68 17.34 -5.33
N TRP A 97 -6.35 16.23 -5.01
CA TRP A 97 -7.81 16.16 -4.91
C TRP A 97 -8.36 16.26 -3.48
N PHE A 98 -7.55 15.97 -2.46
CA PHE A 98 -7.93 16.03 -1.04
C PHE A 98 -7.07 17.01 -0.25
#